data_AF-A0A7L4F0P2-F1
#
_entry.id   AF-A0A7L4F0P2-F1
#
_cell.length_a   1.000
_cell.length_b   1.000
_cell.length_c   1.000
_cell.angle_alpha   90.00
_cell.angle_beta   90.00
_cell.angle_gamma   90.00
#
_symmetry.space_group_name_H-M   'P 1'
#
loop_
_entity.id
_entity.type
_entity.pdbx_description
1 polymer ?
#
loop_
_entity_poly.entity_id
_entity_poly.type
_entity_poly.pdbx_seq_one_letter_code
_entity_poly.pdbx_strand_id
1 'polypeptide(L)'
;QAVMGVQVVVTLLAASLMHKMAPHCSFARWLLCNGSLYRYKHPTDEELCALAGKQRPKGKRDRRTNGMTEDKPLSVPRDIDLRLDTSPITAVDALVLRYFLEYQWFVDFAVYASAVYVFSEGYFCLVSPSRETNLGVLWCLLTVLFSVKVFFTVMRHYFRSEEGGERSVCLSFAFLFLLLAMLALVVREEYLEFGLEAGLAAVAHNLEPILKPRGWEWTLPLAKLAFKLGLVALCSFLGACLTFPGLRLAQTHLDALRMAEDKPLTQL
;
A
#
# COMPACT_ATOMS: atom_id res chain seq x y z
N GLN A 1 16.08 -22.45 -34.76
CA GLN A 1 15.12 -22.20 -33.66
C GLN A 1 15.49 -20.87 -33.02
N ALA A 2 14.60 -19.88 -33.03
CA ALA A 2 14.84 -18.61 -32.33
C ALA A 2 15.01 -18.89 -30.83
N VAL A 3 16.16 -18.53 -30.28
CA VAL A 3 16.64 -18.98 -28.96
C VAL A 3 15.97 -18.24 -27.78
N MET A 4 15.12 -17.25 -28.05
CA MET A 4 14.25 -16.62 -27.04
C MET A 4 12.80 -16.58 -27.53
N GLY A 5 11.88 -17.16 -26.76
CA GLY A 5 10.44 -17.03 -26.99
C GLY A 5 10.01 -15.57 -26.85
N VAL A 6 8.97 -15.18 -27.59
CA VAL A 6 8.47 -13.79 -27.64
C VAL A 6 8.17 -13.24 -26.25
N GLN A 7 7.64 -14.08 -25.36
CA GLN A 7 7.36 -13.72 -23.98
C GLN A 7 8.61 -13.36 -23.17
N VAL A 8 9.73 -14.06 -23.39
CA VAL A 8 11.01 -13.74 -22.74
C VAL A 8 11.50 -12.37 -23.20
N VAL A 9 11.40 -12.07 -24.50
CA VAL A 9 11.78 -10.75 -25.04
C VAL A 9 10.94 -9.64 -24.42
N VAL A 10 9.62 -9.84 -24.31
CA VAL A 10 8.69 -8.87 -23.72
C VAL A 10 8.99 -8.65 -22.24
N THR A 11 9.26 -9.70 -21.48
CA THR A 11 9.62 -9.56 -20.06
C THR A 11 10.96 -8.86 -19.87
N LEU A 12 11.97 -9.16 -20.69
CA LEU A 12 13.27 -8.47 -20.65
C LEU A 12 13.14 -7.00 -21.06
N LEU A 13 12.32 -6.69 -22.05
CA LEU A 13 12.00 -5.33 -22.45
C LEU A 13 11.30 -4.58 -21.31
N ALA A 14 10.27 -5.19 -20.69
CA ALA A 14 9.54 -4.60 -19.57
C ALA A 14 10.46 -4.34 -18.36
N ALA A 15 11.33 -5.30 -18.02
CA ALA A 15 12.31 -5.14 -16.95
C ALA A 15 13.33 -4.01 -17.25
N SER A 16 13.79 -3.92 -18.51
CA SER A 16 14.71 -2.88 -18.97
C SER A 16 14.05 -1.50 -18.97
N LEU A 17 12.79 -1.42 -19.41
CA LEU A 17 11.98 -0.20 -19.36
C LEU A 17 11.76 0.24 -17.93
N MET A 18 11.38 -0.67 -17.03
CA MET A 18 11.21 -0.35 -15.61
C MET A 18 12.50 0.23 -15.01
N HIS A 19 13.65 -0.40 -15.26
CA HIS A 19 14.93 0.08 -14.72
C HIS A 19 15.36 1.44 -15.31
N LYS A 20 15.10 1.69 -16.60
CA LYS A 20 15.48 2.95 -17.26
C LYS A 20 14.47 4.09 -17.05
N MET A 21 13.18 3.77 -16.96
CA MET A 21 12.10 4.76 -16.87
C MET A 21 11.72 5.09 -15.44
N ALA A 22 12.05 4.25 -14.45
CA ALA A 22 11.81 4.53 -13.03
C ALA A 22 12.20 5.96 -12.57
N PRO A 23 13.36 6.54 -12.95
CA PRO A 23 13.70 7.90 -12.55
C PRO A 23 12.93 8.99 -13.32
N HIS A 24 12.52 8.74 -14.57
CA HIS A 24 12.00 9.77 -15.48
C HIS A 24 10.48 9.78 -15.61
N CYS A 25 9.82 8.63 -15.56
CA CYS A 25 8.37 8.49 -15.68
C CYS A 25 7.89 7.51 -14.61
N SER A 26 7.16 8.03 -13.62
CA SER A 26 6.52 7.22 -12.58
C SER A 26 5.05 7.55 -12.57
N PHE A 27 4.23 6.53 -12.74
CA PHE A 27 2.78 6.65 -12.66
C PHE A 27 2.34 7.04 -11.25
N ALA A 28 3.03 6.53 -10.24
CA ALA A 28 2.76 6.87 -8.85
C ALA A 28 3.03 8.37 -8.53
N ARG A 29 4.09 8.95 -9.12
CA ARG A 29 4.34 10.40 -9.01
C ARG A 29 3.25 11.21 -9.70
N TRP A 30 2.84 10.77 -10.90
CA TRP A 30 1.75 11.42 -11.60
C TRP A 30 0.46 11.38 -10.76
N LEU A 31 0.11 10.24 -10.18
CA LEU A 31 -1.09 10.09 -9.36
C LEU A 31 -1.12 11.05 -8.15
N LEU A 32 0.02 11.29 -7.51
CA LEU A 32 0.09 12.18 -6.33
C LEU A 32 0.36 13.65 -6.68
N CYS A 33 1.10 13.95 -7.75
CA CYS A 33 1.61 15.30 -8.04
C CYS A 33 0.89 16.00 -9.21
N ASN A 34 -0.15 15.42 -9.81
CA ASN A 34 -0.90 16.01 -10.93
C ASN A 34 -1.85 17.16 -10.52
N GLY A 35 -1.51 17.92 -9.48
CA GLY A 35 -2.30 19.07 -9.01
C GLY A 35 -3.58 18.73 -8.24
N SER A 36 -3.83 17.44 -7.94
CA SER A 36 -4.98 17.02 -7.14
C SER A 36 -4.78 17.22 -5.64
N LEU A 37 -3.52 17.23 -5.18
CA LEU A 37 -3.18 17.36 -3.76
C LEU A 37 -2.53 18.72 -3.49
N TYR A 38 -3.07 19.42 -2.50
CA TYR A 38 -2.60 20.73 -2.05
C TYR A 38 -2.02 20.62 -0.65
N ARG A 39 -0.87 21.25 -0.45
CA ARG A 39 -0.26 21.44 0.87
C ARG A 39 -0.50 22.87 1.34
N TYR A 40 -0.82 23.02 2.61
CA TYR A 40 -0.79 24.31 3.28
C TYR A 40 0.66 24.74 3.54
N LYS A 41 1.00 25.95 3.11
CA LYS A 41 2.28 26.57 3.45
C LYS A 41 2.27 26.92 4.94
N HIS A 42 3.45 26.84 5.56
CA HIS A 42 3.59 27.37 6.91
C HIS A 42 3.43 28.89 6.83
N PRO A 43 2.61 29.51 7.69
CA PRO A 43 2.50 30.96 7.73
C PRO A 43 3.83 31.53 8.19
N THR A 44 4.27 32.60 7.54
CA THR A 44 5.55 33.24 7.89
C THR A 44 5.42 33.98 9.23
N ASP A 45 6.54 34.15 9.95
CA ASP A 45 6.55 34.93 11.21
C ASP A 45 6.02 36.36 11.01
N GLU A 46 6.13 36.90 9.79
CA GLU A 46 5.65 38.23 9.42
C GLU A 46 4.11 38.26 9.30
N GLU A 47 3.51 37.26 8.67
CA GLU A 47 2.05 37.08 8.61
C GLU A 47 1.47 36.80 9.99
N LEU A 48 2.14 35.97 10.80
CA LEU A 48 1.76 35.68 12.18
C LEU A 48 1.82 36.93 13.06
N CYS A 49 2.86 37.77 12.93
CA CYS A 49 2.96 39.03 13.66
C CYS A 49 1.90 40.05 13.20
N ALA A 50 1.65 40.14 11.90
CA ALA A 50 0.65 41.02 11.32
C ALA A 50 -0.77 40.64 11.79
N LEU A 51 -1.11 39.35 11.76
CA LEU A 51 -2.40 38.83 12.20
C LEU A 51 -2.56 38.86 13.74
N ALA A 52 -1.46 38.74 14.50
CA ALA A 52 -1.47 38.91 15.95
C ALA A 52 -1.53 40.38 16.41
N GLY A 53 -1.58 41.34 15.48
CA GLY A 53 -1.56 42.78 15.79
C GLY A 53 -0.26 43.26 16.47
N LYS A 54 0.81 42.45 16.43
CA LYS A 54 2.10 42.77 17.05
C LYS A 54 3.02 43.38 15.98
N GLN A 55 3.33 44.67 16.11
CA GLN A 55 4.42 45.26 15.32
C GLN A 55 5.75 44.60 15.72
N ARG A 56 6.57 44.20 14.74
CA ARG A 56 7.97 43.80 15.00
C ARG A 56 8.63 44.88 15.86
N PRO A 57 9.47 44.52 16.86
CA PRO A 57 10.34 45.49 17.50
C PRO A 57 11.34 45.98 16.44
N LYS A 58 11.01 47.09 15.75
CA LYS A 58 11.95 47.78 14.87
C LYS A 58 13.13 48.24 15.73
N GLY A 59 14.29 47.61 15.49
CA GLY A 59 15.61 47.90 16.03
C GLY A 59 15.68 48.98 17.11
N LYS A 60 15.45 48.61 18.37
CA LYS A 60 15.80 49.49 19.49
C LYS A 60 17.27 49.31 19.79
N ARG A 61 18.06 50.22 19.21
CA ARG A 61 19.44 50.59 19.54
C ARG A 61 19.84 50.16 20.95
N ASP A 62 20.92 49.38 21.00
CA ASP A 62 21.71 48.97 22.16
C ASP A 62 21.35 49.67 23.47
N ARG A 63 20.72 48.92 24.38
CA ARG A 63 20.93 49.12 25.81
C ARG A 63 21.10 47.76 26.45
N ARG A 64 22.32 47.23 26.34
CA ARG A 64 22.81 46.12 27.16
C ARG A 64 22.63 46.49 28.63
N THR A 65 21.74 45.80 29.31
CA THR A 65 21.79 45.63 30.77
C THR A 65 21.40 44.19 31.09
N ASN A 66 22.43 43.44 31.51
CA ASN A 66 22.41 42.14 32.17
C ASN A 66 21.81 40.93 31.45
N GLY A 67 22.74 40.03 31.08
CA GLY A 67 22.65 38.58 30.88
C GLY A 67 21.28 37.90 30.94
N MET A 68 21.01 37.13 29.88
CA MET A 68 19.84 36.31 29.59
C MET A 68 18.70 37.02 28.87
N THR A 69 18.97 37.38 27.60
CA THR A 69 17.89 37.44 26.61
C THR A 69 17.47 36.00 26.34
N GLU A 70 16.52 35.49 27.11
CA GLU A 70 15.69 34.40 26.61
C GLU A 70 15.01 34.94 25.34
N ASP A 71 15.37 34.42 24.17
CA ASP A 71 14.59 34.57 22.95
C ASP A 71 13.22 33.96 23.20
N LYS A 72 12.35 34.74 23.84
CA LYS A 72 11.00 34.32 24.20
C LYS A 72 10.30 34.03 22.87
N PRO A 73 9.91 32.78 22.59
CA PRO A 73 9.33 32.45 21.30
C PRO A 73 8.11 33.33 21.06
N LEU A 74 7.95 33.81 19.82
CA LEU A 74 6.84 34.66 19.40
C LEU A 74 5.53 34.04 19.87
N SER A 75 4.93 34.61 20.91
CA SER A 75 3.68 34.11 21.49
C SER A 75 2.52 34.61 20.64
N VAL A 76 2.04 33.74 19.77
CA VAL A 76 0.89 33.99 18.89
C VAL A 76 -0.39 33.60 19.64
N PRO A 77 -1.38 34.51 19.78
CA PRO A 77 -2.71 34.18 20.31
C PRO A 77 -3.34 32.98 19.59
N ARG A 78 -4.03 32.10 20.34
CA ARG A 78 -4.63 30.87 19.79
C ARG A 78 -5.87 31.12 18.92
N ASP A 79 -6.49 32.29 19.04
CA ASP A 79 -7.77 32.62 18.41
C ASP A 79 -7.62 33.45 17.12
N ILE A 80 -6.47 33.33 16.43
CA ILE A 80 -6.21 34.07 15.18
C ILE A 80 -6.77 33.28 13.99
N ASP A 81 -7.57 33.96 13.17
CA ASP A 81 -8.10 33.40 11.91
C ASP A 81 -6.99 33.33 10.84
N LEU A 82 -6.31 32.19 10.79
CA LEU A 82 -5.18 31.93 9.88
C LEU A 82 -5.69 31.43 8.52
N ARG A 83 -5.73 32.31 7.53
CA ARG A 83 -5.89 31.92 6.13
C ARG A 83 -4.57 31.39 5.58
N LEU A 84 -4.42 30.07 5.56
CA LEU A 84 -3.23 29.39 5.05
C LEU A 84 -3.26 29.32 3.52
N ASP A 85 -2.17 29.79 2.89
CA ASP A 85 -1.97 29.65 1.45
C ASP A 85 -1.75 28.19 1.07
N THR A 86 -2.37 27.76 -0.02
CA THR A 86 -2.22 26.42 -0.58
C THR A 86 -1.25 26.42 -1.76
N SER A 87 -0.41 25.38 -1.84
CA SER A 87 0.43 25.11 -3.01
C SER A 87 0.30 23.65 -3.45
N PRO A 88 0.36 23.36 -4.76
CA PRO A 88 0.32 21.98 -5.25
C PRO A 88 1.54 21.21 -4.75
N ILE A 89 1.35 19.93 -4.39
CA ILE A 89 2.45 19.07 -3.93
C ILE A 89 3.38 18.76 -5.11
N THR A 90 4.67 19.04 -4.91
CA THR A 90 5.71 18.66 -5.88
C THR A 90 6.36 17.33 -5.50
N ALA A 91 7.00 16.66 -6.47
CA ALA A 91 7.69 15.39 -6.23
C ALA A 91 8.81 15.49 -5.17
N VAL A 92 9.41 16.67 -5.00
CA VAL A 92 10.45 16.93 -3.98
C VAL A 92 9.83 16.96 -2.59
N ASP A 93 8.66 17.57 -2.45
CA ASP A 93 7.92 17.61 -1.18
C ASP A 93 7.43 16.22 -0.77
N ALA A 94 7.01 15.42 -1.75
CA ALA A 94 6.55 14.06 -1.53
C ALA A 94 7.67 13.12 -1.09
N LEU A 95 8.92 13.37 -1.49
CA LEU A 95 10.09 12.57 -1.11
C LEU A 95 10.36 12.58 0.41
N VAL A 96 9.88 13.61 1.12
CA VAL A 96 9.99 13.73 2.59
C VAL A 96 9.13 12.66 3.29
N LEU A 97 8.11 12.12 2.63
CA LEU A 97 7.28 11.07 3.22
C LEU A 97 8.08 9.75 3.28
N ARG A 98 8.16 9.18 4.48
CA ARG A 98 8.95 7.98 4.79
C ARG A 98 8.70 6.79 3.86
N TYR A 99 7.46 6.61 3.39
CA TYR A 99 7.07 5.47 2.55
C TYR A 99 6.87 5.83 1.07
N PHE A 100 7.19 7.07 0.67
CA PHE A 100 6.92 7.52 -0.70
C PHE A 100 7.69 6.71 -1.74
N LEU A 101 8.97 6.41 -1.48
CA LEU A 101 9.79 5.61 -2.40
C LEU A 101 9.24 4.19 -2.57
N GLU A 102 8.83 3.55 -1.46
CA GLU A 102 8.25 2.19 -1.47
C GLU A 102 6.91 2.18 -2.20
N TYR A 103 6.06 3.18 -1.95
CA TYR A 103 4.80 3.39 -2.66
C TYR A 103 5.02 3.57 -4.16
N GLN A 104 5.96 4.46 -4.54
CA GLN A 104 6.26 4.76 -5.93
C GLN A 104 6.64 3.48 -6.68
N TRP A 105 7.56 2.72 -6.10
CA TRP A 105 8.06 1.49 -6.71
C TRP A 105 6.98 0.41 -6.81
N PHE A 106 6.16 0.23 -5.76
CA PHE A 106 5.08 -0.76 -5.76
C PHE A 106 4.01 -0.46 -6.82
N VAL A 107 3.54 0.78 -6.89
CA VAL A 107 2.50 1.18 -7.86
C VAL A 107 3.02 1.10 -9.29
N ASP A 108 4.23 1.60 -9.55
CA ASP A 108 4.84 1.50 -10.88
C ASP A 108 5.01 0.03 -11.28
N PHE A 109 5.52 -0.82 -10.39
CA PHE A 109 5.67 -2.26 -10.64
C PHE A 109 4.32 -2.93 -10.97
N ALA A 110 3.26 -2.61 -10.23
CA ALA A 110 1.92 -3.16 -10.48
C ALA A 110 1.39 -2.75 -11.86
N VAL A 111 1.61 -1.51 -12.29
CA VAL A 111 1.25 -1.04 -13.63
C VAL A 111 2.03 -1.80 -14.70
N TYR A 112 3.35 -1.94 -14.56
CA TYR A 112 4.16 -2.72 -15.51
C TYR A 112 3.74 -4.20 -15.55
N ALA A 113 3.50 -4.83 -14.40
CA ALA A 113 3.02 -6.20 -14.33
C ALA A 113 1.66 -6.38 -15.01
N SER A 114 0.73 -5.44 -14.80
CA SER A 114 -0.58 -5.45 -15.47
C SER A 114 -0.44 -5.31 -16.99
N ALA A 115 0.44 -4.43 -17.48
CA ALA A 115 0.69 -4.26 -18.90
C ALA A 115 1.31 -5.51 -19.53
N VAL A 116 2.29 -6.14 -18.85
CA VAL A 116 2.90 -7.41 -19.30
C VAL A 116 1.85 -8.52 -19.32
N TYR A 117 0.98 -8.59 -18.32
CA TYR A 117 -0.09 -9.58 -18.26
C TYR A 117 -1.11 -9.39 -19.39
N VAL A 118 -1.63 -8.18 -19.58
CA VAL A 118 -2.57 -7.86 -20.67
C VAL A 118 -1.94 -8.15 -22.03
N PHE A 119 -0.66 -7.81 -22.23
CA PHE A 119 0.05 -8.16 -23.45
C PHE A 119 0.16 -9.67 -23.63
N SER A 120 0.50 -10.40 -22.57
CA SER A 120 0.65 -11.86 -22.62
C SER A 120 -0.68 -12.56 -22.96
N GLU A 121 -1.78 -12.15 -22.34
CA GLU A 121 -3.12 -12.66 -22.65
C GLU A 121 -3.55 -12.29 -24.07
N GLY A 122 -3.33 -11.04 -24.49
CA GLY A 122 -3.60 -10.60 -25.86
C GLY A 122 -2.81 -11.42 -26.89
N TYR A 123 -1.56 -11.74 -26.61
CA TYR A 123 -0.73 -12.61 -27.45
C TYR A 123 -1.27 -14.05 -27.49
N PHE A 124 -1.68 -14.61 -26.34
CA PHE A 124 -2.30 -15.94 -26.30
C PHE A 124 -3.62 -16.00 -27.08
N CYS A 125 -4.46 -14.97 -26.99
CA CYS A 125 -5.71 -14.89 -27.74
C CYS A 125 -5.50 -14.85 -29.26
N LEU A 126 -4.42 -14.21 -29.74
CA LEU A 126 -4.19 -14.02 -31.18
C LEU A 126 -3.40 -15.16 -31.83
N VAL A 127 -2.41 -15.72 -31.14
CA VAL A 127 -1.43 -16.65 -31.73
C VAL A 127 -1.62 -18.08 -31.23
N SER A 128 -2.36 -18.30 -30.14
CA SER A 128 -2.62 -19.61 -29.50
C SER A 128 -1.39 -20.55 -29.47
N PRO A 129 -0.23 -20.10 -28.93
CA PRO A 129 0.95 -20.96 -28.81
C PRO A 129 0.75 -22.00 -27.71
N SER A 130 0.72 -23.28 -28.09
CA SER A 130 0.37 -24.42 -27.21
C SER A 130 1.51 -24.93 -26.30
N ARG A 131 2.68 -24.27 -26.28
CA ARG A 131 3.89 -24.77 -25.57
C ARG A 131 4.67 -23.74 -24.75
N GLU A 132 4.22 -22.49 -24.63
CA GLU A 132 4.92 -21.46 -23.84
C GLU A 132 4.24 -21.24 -22.49
N THR A 133 5.02 -21.18 -21.40
CA THR A 133 4.50 -20.88 -20.06
C THR A 133 4.19 -19.39 -19.94
N ASN A 134 2.97 -19.03 -19.55
CA ASN A 134 2.55 -17.62 -19.44
C ASN A 134 3.40 -16.85 -18.41
N LEU A 135 4.44 -16.15 -18.89
CA LEU A 135 5.29 -15.33 -18.03
C LEU A 135 4.52 -14.16 -17.39
N GLY A 136 3.40 -13.72 -17.94
CA GLY A 136 2.57 -12.68 -17.32
C GLY A 136 2.04 -13.11 -15.95
N VAL A 137 1.70 -14.39 -15.79
CA VAL A 137 1.29 -14.95 -14.50
C VAL A 137 2.40 -14.85 -13.45
N LEU A 138 3.67 -15.00 -13.86
CA LEU A 138 4.81 -14.83 -12.96
C LEU A 138 4.92 -13.39 -12.45
N TRP A 139 4.67 -12.40 -13.30
CA TRP A 139 4.65 -10.98 -12.90
C TRP A 139 3.49 -10.67 -11.95
N CYS A 140 2.32 -11.26 -12.19
CA CYS A 140 1.19 -11.19 -11.25
C CYS A 140 1.56 -11.81 -9.89
N LEU A 141 2.20 -12.99 -9.89
CA LEU A 141 2.65 -13.65 -8.66
C LEU A 141 3.66 -12.79 -7.89
N LEU A 142 4.63 -12.18 -8.57
CA LEU A 142 5.59 -11.24 -7.97
C LEU A 142 4.88 -10.02 -7.39
N THR A 143 3.84 -9.51 -8.05
CA THR A 143 3.02 -8.39 -7.55
C THR A 143 2.34 -8.78 -6.24
N VAL A 144 1.74 -9.97 -6.18
CA VAL A 144 1.12 -10.50 -4.95
C VAL A 144 2.16 -10.64 -3.83
N LEU A 145 3.36 -11.14 -4.12
CA LEU A 145 4.44 -11.24 -3.13
C LEU A 145 4.88 -9.87 -2.59
N PHE A 146 4.98 -8.85 -3.46
CA PHE A 146 5.27 -7.49 -3.01
C PHE A 146 4.13 -6.89 -2.19
N SER A 147 2.87 -7.16 -2.54
CA SER A 147 1.71 -6.75 -1.72
C SER A 147 1.80 -7.35 -0.32
N VAL A 148 2.10 -8.64 -0.20
CA VAL A 148 2.28 -9.31 1.11
C VAL A 148 3.44 -8.70 1.90
N LYS A 149 4.57 -8.38 1.25
CA LYS A 149 5.69 -7.67 1.88
C LYS A 149 5.25 -6.30 2.44
N VAL A 150 4.52 -5.50 1.65
CA VAL A 150 4.03 -4.18 2.07
C VAL A 150 3.08 -4.32 3.26
N PHE A 151 2.15 -5.27 3.21
CA PHE A 151 1.25 -5.56 4.33
C PHE A 151 2.03 -5.94 5.59
N PHE A 152 3.08 -6.76 5.48
CA PHE A 152 3.92 -7.10 6.62
C PHE A 152 4.67 -5.88 7.19
N THR A 153 5.20 -5.00 6.33
CA THR A 153 5.86 -3.76 6.76
C THR A 153 4.89 -2.85 7.52
N VAL A 154 3.69 -2.67 6.99
CA VAL A 154 2.62 -1.87 7.60
C VAL A 154 2.17 -2.47 8.94
N MET A 155 1.94 -3.78 8.98
CA MET A 155 1.58 -4.51 10.19
C MET A 155 2.65 -4.34 11.28
N ARG A 156 3.93 -4.52 10.91
CA ARG A 156 5.05 -4.32 11.83
C ARG A 156 5.11 -2.89 12.37
N HIS A 157 4.72 -1.91 11.56
CA HIS A 157 4.68 -0.52 11.99
C HIS A 157 3.57 -0.29 13.03
N TYR A 158 2.36 -0.80 12.81
CA TYR A 158 1.26 -0.70 13.77
C TYR A 158 1.59 -1.42 15.09
N PHE A 159 2.18 -2.62 15.02
CA PHE A 159 2.60 -3.34 16.22
C PHE A 159 3.78 -2.70 16.96
N ARG A 160 4.51 -1.77 16.33
CA ARG A 160 5.56 -0.97 16.98
C ARG A 160 5.05 0.37 17.51
N SER A 161 3.89 0.85 17.06
CA SER A 161 3.28 2.10 17.51
C SER A 161 3.04 2.08 19.01
N GLU A 162 3.46 3.10 19.74
CA GLU A 162 3.43 3.17 21.21
C GLU A 162 1.99 3.17 21.77
N GLU A 163 1.03 3.53 20.92
CA GLU A 163 -0.40 3.53 21.22
C GLU A 163 -0.99 2.11 21.19
N GLY A 164 -1.34 1.58 22.37
CA GLY A 164 -1.90 0.23 22.50
C GLY A 164 -3.24 0.02 21.79
N GLY A 165 -3.99 1.10 21.51
CA GLY A 165 -5.30 1.05 20.84
C GLY A 165 -5.24 0.59 19.39
N GLU A 166 -4.23 1.02 18.62
CA GLU A 166 -4.09 0.60 17.22
C GLU A 166 -3.83 -0.91 17.12
N ARG A 167 -3.05 -1.45 18.06
CA ARG A 167 -2.69 -2.87 18.12
C ARG A 167 -3.88 -3.75 18.49
N SER A 168 -4.68 -3.31 19.48
CA SER A 168 -5.85 -4.09 19.93
C SER A 168 -6.91 -4.18 18.84
N VAL A 169 -7.21 -3.07 18.16
CA VAL A 169 -8.16 -3.05 17.03
C VAL A 169 -7.71 -3.98 15.91
N CYS A 170 -6.43 -3.91 15.54
CA CYS A 170 -5.85 -4.80 14.53
C CYS A 170 -5.97 -6.29 14.91
N LEU A 171 -5.70 -6.63 16.17
CA LEU A 171 -5.79 -8.00 16.68
C LEU A 171 -7.24 -8.51 16.75
N SER A 172 -8.18 -7.65 17.14
CA SER A 172 -9.62 -7.96 17.16
C SER A 172 -10.11 -8.32 15.76
N PHE A 173 -9.76 -7.54 14.73
CA PHE A 173 -10.12 -7.89 13.35
C PHE A 173 -9.40 -9.16 12.87
N ALA A 174 -8.12 -9.35 13.21
CA ALA A 174 -7.43 -10.60 12.89
C ALA A 174 -8.21 -11.83 13.42
N PHE A 175 -8.68 -11.75 14.67
CA PHE A 175 -9.48 -12.80 15.29
C PHE A 175 -10.86 -12.96 14.64
N LEU A 176 -11.56 -11.86 14.31
CA LEU A 176 -12.83 -11.91 13.60
C LEU A 176 -12.70 -12.59 12.23
N PHE A 177 -11.70 -12.21 11.43
CA PHE A 177 -11.44 -12.85 10.14
C PHE A 177 -10.97 -14.30 10.28
N LEU A 178 -10.27 -14.63 11.36
CA LEU A 178 -9.92 -16.02 11.67
C LEU A 178 -11.18 -16.85 11.94
N LEU A 179 -12.12 -16.35 12.74
CA LEU A 179 -13.39 -17.01 13.00
C LEU A 179 -14.23 -17.16 11.73
N LEU A 180 -14.30 -16.12 10.89
CA LEU A 180 -14.99 -16.17 9.60
C LEU A 180 -14.36 -17.17 8.64
N ALA A 181 -13.02 -17.22 8.56
CA ALA A 181 -12.31 -18.17 7.71
C ALA A 181 -12.46 -19.62 8.22
N MET A 182 -12.43 -19.83 9.54
CA MET A 182 -12.72 -21.13 10.15
C MET A 182 -14.16 -21.56 9.87
N LEU A 183 -15.13 -20.65 10.00
CA LEU A 183 -16.53 -20.93 9.65
C LEU A 183 -16.68 -21.30 8.18
N ALA A 184 -16.05 -20.54 7.28
CA ALA A 184 -16.07 -20.82 5.84
C ALA A 184 -15.46 -22.19 5.49
N LEU A 185 -14.41 -22.63 6.19
CA LEU A 185 -13.83 -23.97 6.00
C LEU A 185 -14.67 -25.11 6.60
N VAL A 186 -15.50 -24.83 7.61
CA VAL A 186 -16.42 -25.82 8.21
C VAL A 186 -17.66 -26.03 7.36
N VAL A 187 -18.12 -25.00 6.65
CA VAL A 187 -19.24 -25.11 5.71
C VAL A 187 -18.82 -26.02 4.55
N ARG A 188 -19.72 -26.95 4.16
CA ARG A 188 -19.46 -27.89 3.07
C ARG A 188 -19.25 -27.13 1.76
N GLU A 189 -18.26 -27.54 0.96
CA GLU A 189 -17.93 -26.91 -0.32
C GLU A 189 -19.11 -26.88 -1.32
N GLU A 190 -20.05 -27.81 -1.17
CA GLU A 190 -21.30 -27.87 -1.94
C GLU A 190 -22.13 -26.57 -1.86
N TYR A 191 -21.95 -25.77 -0.81
CA TYR A 191 -22.65 -24.49 -0.64
C TYR A 191 -21.82 -23.26 -1.06
N LEU A 192 -20.49 -23.37 -1.10
CA LEU A 192 -19.58 -22.22 -1.31
C LEU A 192 -18.83 -22.26 -2.65
N GLU A 193 -18.93 -23.35 -3.42
CA GLU A 193 -18.32 -23.53 -4.75
C GLU A 193 -16.84 -23.12 -4.84
N PHE A 194 -16.08 -23.18 -3.73
CA PHE A 194 -14.69 -22.70 -3.68
C PHE A 194 -13.72 -23.54 -4.54
N GLY A 195 -14.08 -24.79 -4.87
CA GLY A 195 -13.23 -25.70 -5.64
C GLY A 195 -11.92 -26.07 -4.93
N LEU A 196 -11.83 -25.87 -3.61
CA LEU A 196 -10.61 -26.03 -2.85
C LEU A 196 -10.21 -27.51 -2.72
N GLU A 197 -11.14 -28.42 -2.43
CA GLU A 197 -10.85 -29.86 -2.41
C GLU A 197 -10.45 -30.37 -3.80
N ALA A 198 -11.08 -29.87 -4.87
CA ALA A 198 -10.74 -30.26 -6.24
C ALA A 198 -9.30 -29.85 -6.63
N GLY A 199 -8.92 -28.61 -6.32
CA GLY A 199 -7.55 -28.12 -6.53
C GLY A 199 -6.53 -28.88 -5.68
N LEU A 200 -6.86 -29.13 -4.41
CA LEU A 200 -6.00 -29.87 -3.49
C LEU A 200 -5.85 -31.35 -3.88
N ALA A 201 -6.90 -31.96 -4.41
CA ALA A 201 -6.87 -33.31 -4.97
C ALA A 201 -6.00 -33.39 -6.22
N ALA A 202 -6.06 -32.39 -7.11
CA ALA A 202 -5.19 -32.32 -8.29
C ALA A 202 -3.71 -32.18 -7.88
N VAL A 203 -3.39 -31.35 -6.89
CA VAL A 203 -2.02 -31.22 -6.36
C VAL A 203 -1.56 -32.53 -5.72
N ALA A 204 -2.42 -33.15 -4.90
CA ALA A 204 -2.11 -34.43 -4.25
C ALA A 204 -1.83 -35.55 -5.28
N HIS A 205 -2.65 -35.65 -6.32
CA HIS A 205 -2.47 -36.61 -7.41
C HIS A 205 -1.14 -36.41 -8.16
N ASN A 206 -0.74 -35.15 -8.39
CA ASN A 206 0.55 -34.85 -9.02
C ASN A 206 1.76 -35.14 -8.10
N LEU A 207 1.57 -35.05 -6.77
CA LEU A 207 2.61 -35.33 -5.78
C LEU A 207 2.74 -36.83 -5.45
N GLU A 208 1.67 -37.59 -5.58
CA GLU A 208 1.60 -39.03 -5.29
C GLU A 208 2.73 -39.87 -5.93
N PRO A 209 3.09 -39.73 -7.22
CA PRO A 209 4.20 -40.50 -7.81
C PRO A 209 5.57 -40.15 -7.23
N ILE A 210 5.74 -38.96 -6.66
CA ILE A 210 6.99 -38.51 -6.02
C ILE A 210 7.09 -39.05 -4.58
N LEU A 211 5.95 -39.21 -3.91
CA LEU A 211 5.88 -39.59 -2.51
C LEU A 211 5.80 -41.10 -2.25
N LYS A 212 5.14 -41.86 -3.15
CA LYS A 212 5.05 -43.33 -3.05
C LYS A 212 6.41 -44.04 -2.89
N PRO A 213 7.47 -43.66 -3.63
CA PRO A 213 8.80 -44.28 -3.47
C PRO A 213 9.44 -44.03 -2.10
N ARG A 214 8.99 -43.01 -1.36
CA ARG A 214 9.60 -42.54 -0.12
C ARG A 214 8.84 -43.02 1.14
N GLY A 215 7.79 -43.81 0.97
CA GLY A 215 7.00 -44.40 2.07
C GLY A 215 6.22 -43.38 2.90
N TRP A 216 5.96 -42.20 2.34
CA TRP A 216 5.52 -41.03 3.11
C TRP A 216 4.00 -40.77 3.06
N GLU A 217 3.18 -41.82 3.14
CA GLU A 217 1.72 -41.71 2.92
C GLU A 217 1.01 -40.79 3.93
N TRP A 218 1.54 -40.66 5.14
CA TRP A 218 0.99 -39.76 6.18
C TRP A 218 1.17 -38.26 5.87
N THR A 219 2.01 -37.89 4.91
CA THR A 219 2.23 -36.47 4.57
C THR A 219 1.12 -35.88 3.73
N LEU A 220 0.40 -36.68 2.94
CA LEU A 220 -0.75 -36.18 2.18
C LEU A 220 -1.83 -35.57 3.08
N PRO A 221 -2.39 -36.28 4.07
CA PRO A 221 -3.40 -35.69 4.95
C PRO A 221 -2.85 -34.54 5.80
N LEU A 222 -1.58 -34.61 6.23
CA LEU A 222 -0.94 -33.53 6.96
C LEU A 222 -0.76 -32.27 6.10
N ALA A 223 -0.36 -32.42 4.83
CA ALA A 223 -0.21 -31.31 3.89
C ALA A 223 -1.56 -30.68 3.56
N LYS A 224 -2.63 -31.48 3.43
CA LYS A 224 -4.00 -30.97 3.26
C LYS A 224 -4.44 -30.13 4.46
N LEU A 225 -4.21 -30.62 5.68
CA LEU A 225 -4.51 -29.88 6.90
C LEU A 225 -3.68 -28.59 7.01
N ALA A 226 -2.37 -28.69 6.75
CA ALA A 226 -1.46 -27.55 6.78
C ALA A 226 -1.85 -26.47 5.76
N PHE A 227 -2.29 -26.86 4.56
CA PHE A 227 -2.80 -25.94 3.56
C PHE A 227 -4.05 -25.21 4.05
N LYS A 228 -5.03 -25.94 4.60
CA LYS A 228 -6.25 -25.34 5.16
C LYS A 228 -5.95 -24.36 6.30
N LEU A 229 -5.09 -24.75 7.24
CA LEU A 229 -4.66 -23.88 8.33
C LEU A 229 -3.87 -22.66 7.82
N GLY A 230 -3.02 -22.85 6.81
CA GLY A 230 -2.30 -21.78 6.14
C GLY A 230 -3.23 -20.78 5.47
N LEU A 231 -4.30 -21.26 4.82
CA LEU A 231 -5.33 -20.41 4.21
C LEU A 231 -6.08 -19.58 5.27
N VAL A 232 -6.48 -20.19 6.40
CA VAL A 232 -7.12 -19.47 7.52
C VAL A 232 -6.19 -18.41 8.09
N ALA A 233 -4.92 -18.77 8.32
CA ALA A 233 -3.92 -17.84 8.82
C ALA A 233 -3.70 -16.67 7.85
N LEU A 234 -3.65 -16.95 6.54
CA LEU A 234 -3.54 -15.92 5.51
C LEU A 234 -4.76 -14.99 5.48
N CYS A 235 -5.98 -15.54 5.55
CA CYS A 235 -7.22 -14.76 5.61
C CYS A 235 -7.28 -13.86 6.86
N SER A 236 -6.91 -14.40 8.02
CA SER A 236 -6.80 -13.64 9.28
C SER A 236 -5.78 -12.50 9.15
N PHE A 237 -4.59 -12.81 8.62
CA PHE A 237 -3.53 -11.83 8.40
C PHE A 237 -3.96 -10.73 7.43
N LEU A 238 -4.52 -11.08 6.27
CA LEU A 238 -5.00 -10.12 5.27
C LEU A 238 -6.15 -9.27 5.81
N GLY A 239 -7.09 -9.88 6.52
CA GLY A 239 -8.19 -9.16 7.18
C GLY A 239 -7.70 -8.14 8.19
N ALA A 240 -6.71 -8.51 9.01
CA ALA A 240 -6.07 -7.57 9.94
C ALA A 240 -5.35 -6.43 9.22
N CYS A 241 -4.59 -6.75 8.16
CA CYS A 241 -3.82 -5.77 7.38
C CYS A 241 -4.71 -4.77 6.63
N LEU A 242 -5.88 -5.18 6.16
CA LEU A 242 -6.76 -4.34 5.33
C LEU A 242 -7.75 -3.52 6.14
N THR A 243 -8.26 -4.07 7.26
CA THR A 243 -9.38 -3.44 7.97
C THR A 243 -8.97 -2.18 8.71
N PHE A 244 -7.84 -2.20 9.41
CA PHE A 244 -7.41 -1.02 10.18
C PHE A 244 -7.05 0.17 9.26
N PRO A 245 -6.21 0.02 8.21
CA PRO A 245 -6.00 1.08 7.23
C PRO A 245 -7.28 1.51 6.53
N GLY A 246 -8.17 0.55 6.21
CA GLY A 246 -9.45 0.83 5.57
C GLY A 246 -10.37 1.71 6.43
N LEU A 247 -10.46 1.43 7.73
CA LEU A 247 -11.21 2.26 8.68
C LEU A 247 -10.61 3.65 8.82
N ARG A 248 -9.28 3.74 8.92
CA ARG A 248 -8.58 5.04 9.01
C ARG A 248 -8.79 5.86 7.74
N LEU A 249 -8.70 5.23 6.57
CA LEU A 249 -8.98 5.87 5.28
C LEU A 249 -10.44 6.35 5.21
N ALA A 250 -11.40 5.52 5.60
CA ALA A 250 -12.81 5.89 5.63
C ALA A 250 -13.09 7.05 6.59
N GLN A 251 -12.47 7.08 7.77
CA GLN A 251 -12.56 8.19 8.71
C GLN A 251 -11.97 9.47 8.12
N THR A 252 -10.76 9.41 7.52
CA THR A 252 -10.16 10.58 6.87
C THR A 252 -11.01 11.11 5.73
N HIS A 253 -11.67 10.23 4.98
CA HIS A 253 -12.57 10.61 3.90
C HIS A 253 -13.84 11.29 4.44
N LEU A 254 -14.45 10.74 5.49
CA LEU A 254 -15.61 11.35 6.14
C LEU A 254 -15.28 12.72 6.75
N ASP A 255 -14.12 12.86 7.39
CA ASP A 255 -13.68 14.14 7.95
C ASP A 255 -13.41 15.16 6.84
N ALA A 256 -12.83 14.75 5.72
CA ALA A 256 -12.66 15.62 4.55
C ALA A 256 -14.00 16.08 3.98
N LEU A 257 -15.00 15.20 3.88
CA LEU A 257 -16.34 15.55 3.43
C LEU A 257 -17.04 16.55 4.36
N ARG A 258 -16.92 16.36 5.68
CA ARG A 258 -17.44 17.28 6.69
C ARG A 258 -16.78 18.66 6.61
N MET A 259 -15.46 18.71 6.42
CA MET A 259 -14.74 19.99 6.24
C MET A 259 -15.08 20.69 4.92
N ALA A 260 -15.53 19.93 3.91
CA ALA A 260 -15.94 20.44 2.60
C ALA A 260 -17.46 20.63 2.46
N GLU A 261 -18.24 20.51 3.55
CA GLU A 261 -19.71 20.59 3.55
C GLU A 261 -20.24 21.89 2.92
N ASP A 262 -19.50 22.99 3.08
CA ASP A 262 -19.85 24.30 2.52
C ASP A 262 -19.41 24.51 1.05
N LYS A 263 -18.75 23.53 0.42
CA LYS A 263 -18.18 23.65 -0.93
C LYS A 263 -18.51 22.43 -1.81
N PRO A 264 -19.73 22.35 -2.38
CA PRO A 264 -20.24 21.16 -3.06
C PRO A 264 -19.45 20.77 -4.32
N LEU A 265 -18.79 21.72 -4.98
CA LEU A 265 -17.96 21.45 -6.18
C LEU A 265 -16.63 20.75 -5.85
N THR A 266 -16.22 20.71 -4.58
CA THR A 266 -14.96 20.08 -4.11
C THR A 266 -15.19 18.69 -3.51
N GLN A 267 -16.44 18.26 -3.37
CA GLN A 267 -16.83 16.95 -2.82
C GLN A 267 -16.91 15.84 -3.89
N LEU A 268 -16.79 16.21 -5.17
CA LEU A 268 -16.94 15.34 -6.35
C LEU A 268 -15.56 14.96 -6.89
#